data_AF-A0A4P6FQ91-F1
#
_entry.id   AF-A0A4P6FQ91-F1
#
_cell.length_a   1.000
_cell.length_b   1.000
_cell.length_c   1.000
_cell.angle_alpha   90.00
_cell.angle_beta   90.00
_cell.angle_gamma   90.00
#
_symmetry.space_group_name_H-M   'P 1'
#
loop_
_entity.id
_entity.type
_entity.pdbx_description
1 polymer ?
#
loop_
_entity_poly.entity_id
_entity_poly.type
_entity_poly.pdbx_seq_one_letter_code
_entity_poly.pdbx_strand_id
1 'polypeptide(L)'
;MMQLAKALGVGSAEEVDPTRPLSLGRFELGTEASAEAHRILTGEHQPPELRWRTRAFETPLYWSVAHQTDGAGELFSIPSDYSGVLPTALEIALVRAIAAAPEADQAKILEGDVIVELGSPSVTKRFGELVEVVRRPLAGESILFGSCTQATIQTDVDTKLTETCLTCFGNSMRTSPLKFRFLELYRMIEARFIADVKARLLTRFDAQPGDALQEAVDALKSEMNQIRGLAENQKDAFEACWTVVDTMRSTNRFAAALFRKAQQNGLKGAKWETGAALIYQIRCAIVHAGQKDLIYEGFLDGDEVIEALLPAVERTALILVGIEVA
;
A
#
# COMPACT_ATOMS: atom_id res chain seq x y z
N MET A 1 -17.78 -4.17 -27.10
CA MET A 1 -17.57 -3.58 -28.44
C MET A 1 -18.63 -2.54 -28.80
N MET A 2 -19.91 -2.89 -29.01
CA MET A 2 -20.98 -1.88 -29.29
C MET A 2 -21.11 -0.79 -28.21
N GLN A 3 -20.85 -1.13 -26.95
CA GLN A 3 -20.92 -0.21 -25.81
C GLN A 3 -19.91 0.93 -25.90
N LEU A 4 -18.65 0.65 -26.24
CA LEU A 4 -17.61 1.67 -26.38
C LEU A 4 -17.88 2.57 -27.59
N ALA A 5 -18.25 2.00 -28.74
CA ALA A 5 -18.58 2.79 -29.93
C ALA A 5 -19.70 3.79 -29.66
N LYS A 6 -20.75 3.35 -28.96
CA LYS A 6 -21.84 4.23 -28.54
C LYS A 6 -21.39 5.34 -27.58
N ALA A 7 -20.55 5.02 -26.59
CA ALA A 7 -20.02 6.00 -25.65
C ALA A 7 -19.13 7.05 -26.33
N LEU A 8 -18.43 6.66 -27.39
CA LEU A 8 -17.60 7.52 -28.24
C LEU A 8 -18.41 8.28 -29.31
N GLY A 9 -19.68 7.93 -29.53
CA GLY A 9 -20.51 8.51 -30.57
C GLY A 9 -20.11 8.12 -32.00
N VAL A 10 -19.44 6.97 -32.18
CA VAL A 10 -18.98 6.47 -33.48
C VAL A 10 -19.76 5.25 -33.95
N GLY A 11 -19.86 5.08 -35.27
CA GLY A 11 -20.54 3.94 -35.90
C GLY A 11 -19.68 2.68 -35.99
N SER A 12 -18.36 2.83 -36.10
CA SER A 12 -17.42 1.71 -36.29
C SER A 12 -16.00 2.02 -35.81
N ALA A 13 -15.11 1.03 -35.87
CA ALA A 13 -13.71 1.18 -35.45
C ALA A 13 -12.91 2.11 -36.38
N GLU A 14 -13.26 2.15 -37.67
CA GLU A 14 -12.60 2.97 -38.70
C GLU A 14 -12.80 4.48 -38.49
N GLU A 15 -13.83 4.87 -37.73
CA GLU A 15 -14.09 6.26 -37.37
C GLU A 15 -13.20 6.74 -36.21
N VAL A 16 -12.49 5.84 -35.52
CA VAL A 16 -11.53 6.17 -34.46
C VAL A 16 -10.13 6.24 -35.05
N ASP A 17 -9.58 7.44 -35.19
CA ASP A 17 -8.18 7.67 -35.59
C ASP A 17 -7.26 7.44 -34.37
N PRO A 18 -6.43 6.39 -34.33
CA PRO A 18 -5.58 6.07 -33.19
C PRO A 18 -4.43 7.09 -33.00
N THR A 19 -4.24 8.02 -33.93
CA THR A 19 -3.19 9.05 -33.90
C THR A 19 -3.68 10.42 -33.43
N ARG A 20 -4.96 10.53 -33.07
CA ARG A 20 -5.56 11.77 -32.56
C ARG A 20 -6.16 11.56 -31.18
N PRO A 21 -6.28 12.62 -30.36
CA PRO A 21 -7.08 12.57 -29.15
C PRO A 21 -8.53 12.21 -29.44
N LEU A 22 -9.18 11.54 -28.49
CA LEU A 22 -10.61 11.22 -28.54
C LEU A 22 -11.37 11.85 -27.38
N SER A 23 -12.66 12.11 -27.60
CA SER A 23 -13.54 12.58 -26.54
C SER A 23 -14.32 11.42 -25.95
N LEU A 24 -14.34 11.32 -24.62
CA LEU A 24 -15.12 10.33 -23.88
C LEU A 24 -15.81 11.01 -22.69
N GLY A 25 -17.12 11.28 -22.83
CA GLY A 25 -17.86 12.07 -21.88
C GLY A 25 -17.28 13.49 -21.76
N ARG A 26 -16.84 13.86 -20.55
CA ARG A 26 -16.20 15.16 -20.28
C ARG A 26 -14.69 15.17 -20.50
N PHE A 27 -14.09 14.02 -20.82
CA PHE A 27 -12.64 13.88 -20.92
C PHE A 27 -12.18 13.96 -22.37
N GLU A 28 -11.10 14.69 -22.61
CA GLU A 28 -10.29 14.59 -23.82
C GLU A 28 -9.10 13.68 -23.50
N LEU A 29 -9.03 12.54 -24.18
CA LEU A 29 -8.05 11.49 -23.91
C LEU A 29 -6.97 11.49 -24.99
N GLY A 30 -5.73 11.20 -24.60
CA GLY A 30 -4.58 11.16 -25.50
C GLY A 30 -4.62 10.09 -26.59
N THR A 31 -3.56 10.05 -27.40
CA THR A 31 -3.42 9.14 -28.54
C THR A 31 -3.34 7.67 -28.13
N GLU A 32 -2.79 7.38 -26.96
CA GLU A 32 -2.58 6.03 -26.45
C GLU A 32 -3.90 5.41 -25.98
N ALA A 33 -4.77 6.24 -25.38
CA ALA A 33 -6.14 5.86 -25.09
C ALA A 33 -6.96 5.65 -26.38
N SER A 34 -6.70 6.46 -27.40
CA SER A 34 -7.34 6.32 -28.71
C SER A 34 -6.91 5.06 -29.45
N ALA A 35 -5.62 4.73 -29.40
CA ALA A 35 -5.09 3.46 -29.90
C ALA A 35 -5.70 2.27 -29.14
N GLU A 36 -5.87 2.37 -27.81
CA GLU A 36 -6.54 1.32 -27.05
C GLU A 36 -8.02 1.16 -27.43
N ALA A 37 -8.74 2.27 -27.60
CA ALA A 37 -10.13 2.24 -28.06
C ALA A 37 -10.25 1.54 -29.42
N HIS A 38 -9.36 1.88 -30.36
CA HIS A 38 -9.30 1.24 -31.67
C HIS A 38 -9.02 -0.27 -31.56
N ARG A 39 -8.04 -0.71 -30.77
CA ARG A 39 -7.75 -2.14 -30.52
C ARG A 39 -8.94 -2.90 -29.94
N ILE A 40 -9.70 -2.27 -29.04
CA ILE A 40 -10.90 -2.89 -28.46
C ILE A 40 -12.04 -2.98 -29.48
N LEU A 41 -12.25 -1.94 -30.29
CA LEU A 41 -13.32 -1.92 -31.29
C LEU A 41 -13.07 -2.87 -32.46
N THR A 42 -11.82 -3.08 -32.83
CA THR A 42 -11.39 -4.07 -33.85
C THR A 42 -11.36 -5.50 -33.31
N GLY A 43 -11.49 -5.68 -31.99
CA GLY A 43 -11.48 -6.99 -31.34
C GLY A 43 -10.07 -7.55 -31.07
N GLU A 44 -9.01 -6.78 -31.32
CA GLU A 44 -7.64 -7.16 -30.97
C GLU A 44 -7.46 -7.31 -29.46
N HIS A 45 -8.10 -6.43 -28.68
CA HIS A 45 -8.10 -6.47 -27.22
C HIS A 45 -9.51 -6.74 -26.68
N GLN A 46 -9.65 -7.75 -25.82
CA GLN A 46 -10.89 -7.98 -25.10
C GLN A 46 -10.91 -7.14 -23.81
N PRO A 47 -12.03 -6.44 -23.51
CA PRO A 47 -12.17 -5.72 -22.25
C PRO A 47 -12.05 -6.69 -21.06
N PRO A 48 -11.37 -6.29 -19.98
CA PRO A 48 -11.26 -7.11 -18.78
C PRO A 48 -12.60 -7.20 -18.03
N GLU A 49 -12.70 -8.10 -17.05
CA GLU A 49 -13.81 -8.08 -16.10
C GLU A 49 -13.84 -6.74 -15.35
N LEU A 50 -15.03 -6.17 -15.18
CA LEU A 50 -15.22 -4.87 -14.54
C LEU A 50 -16.05 -5.03 -13.26
N ARG A 51 -15.58 -4.40 -12.19
CA ARG A 51 -16.38 -4.11 -11.01
C ARG A 51 -16.15 -2.65 -10.61
N TRP A 52 -17.16 -2.03 -10.01
CA TRP A 52 -17.00 -0.69 -9.47
C TRP A 52 -17.87 -0.50 -8.22
N ARG A 53 -17.49 0.47 -7.40
CA ARG A 53 -18.26 0.88 -6.22
C ARG A 53 -18.09 2.36 -5.95
N THR A 54 -19.09 2.99 -5.34
CA THR A 54 -19.04 4.42 -5.00
C THR A 54 -18.03 4.68 -3.90
N ARG A 55 -17.09 5.58 -4.19
CA ARG A 55 -16.14 6.15 -3.24
C ARG A 55 -15.45 7.37 -3.86
N ALA A 56 -15.58 8.50 -3.18
CA ALA A 56 -14.91 9.74 -3.55
C ALA A 56 -13.44 9.76 -3.11
N PHE A 57 -12.60 10.38 -3.92
CA PHE A 57 -11.22 10.72 -3.60
C PHE A 57 -10.97 12.20 -3.87
N GLU A 58 -9.95 12.76 -3.22
CA GLU A 58 -9.54 14.15 -3.43
C GLU A 58 -8.75 14.34 -4.74
N THR A 59 -8.14 13.27 -5.25
CA THR A 59 -7.27 13.29 -6.43
C THR A 59 -7.45 12.01 -7.24
N PRO A 60 -7.18 12.02 -8.56
CA PRO A 60 -7.13 10.80 -9.35
C PRO A 60 -6.07 9.85 -8.82
N LEU A 61 -6.36 8.55 -8.89
CA LEU A 61 -5.49 7.49 -8.41
C LEU A 61 -5.53 6.32 -9.38
N TYR A 62 -4.38 5.67 -9.57
CA TYR A 62 -4.25 4.50 -10.42
C TYR A 62 -3.22 3.55 -9.85
N TRP A 63 -3.55 2.26 -9.88
CA TRP A 63 -2.64 1.17 -9.60
C TRP A 63 -2.76 0.05 -10.60
N SER A 64 -1.64 -0.40 -11.13
CA SER A 64 -1.50 -1.71 -11.75
C SER A 64 -1.20 -2.74 -10.67
N VAL A 65 -1.98 -3.81 -10.61
CA VAL A 65 -1.87 -4.84 -9.58
C VAL A 65 -1.55 -6.18 -10.23
N ALA A 66 -0.43 -6.77 -9.85
CA ALA A 66 -0.07 -8.14 -10.22
C ALA A 66 -0.30 -9.08 -9.03
N HIS A 67 -0.96 -10.20 -9.24
CA HIS A 67 -0.99 -11.30 -8.29
C HIS A 67 0.02 -12.36 -8.73
N GLN A 68 0.81 -12.89 -7.80
CA GLN A 68 1.88 -13.85 -8.12
C GLN A 68 1.42 -15.08 -8.91
N THR A 69 0.17 -15.49 -8.75
CA THR A 69 -0.42 -16.67 -9.43
C THR A 69 -1.64 -16.37 -10.30
N ASP A 70 -2.31 -15.24 -10.08
CA ASP A 70 -3.68 -15.04 -10.58
C ASP A 70 -3.74 -14.02 -11.73
N GLY A 71 -2.57 -13.57 -12.19
CA GLY A 71 -2.44 -12.63 -13.30
C GLY A 71 -2.38 -11.18 -12.83
N ALA A 72 -3.01 -10.28 -13.58
CA ALA A 72 -2.94 -8.85 -13.35
C ALA A 72 -4.32 -8.19 -13.42
N GLY A 73 -4.42 -7.02 -12.82
CA GLY A 73 -5.60 -6.17 -12.79
C GLY A 73 -5.20 -4.70 -12.61
N GLU A 74 -6.19 -3.83 -12.64
CA GLU A 74 -6.01 -2.39 -12.49
C GLU A 74 -7.06 -1.87 -11.52
N LEU A 75 -6.69 -0.92 -10.66
CA LEU A 75 -7.62 -0.18 -9.83
C LEU A 75 -7.43 1.31 -10.06
N PHE A 76 -8.53 2.03 -10.24
CA PHE A 76 -8.44 3.47 -10.39
C PHE A 76 -9.67 4.21 -9.88
N SER A 77 -9.50 5.51 -9.67
CA SER A 77 -10.58 6.43 -9.35
C SER A 77 -10.30 7.82 -9.90
N ILE A 78 -11.35 8.52 -10.30
CA ILE A 78 -11.31 9.90 -10.78
C ILE A 78 -12.36 10.69 -9.98
N PRO A 79 -11.98 11.79 -9.29
CA PRO A 79 -12.93 12.63 -8.58
C PRO A 79 -13.99 13.24 -9.49
N SER A 80 -15.22 13.40 -8.99
CA SER A 80 -16.30 13.95 -9.82
C SER A 80 -16.14 15.42 -10.20
N ASP A 81 -15.32 16.17 -9.48
CA ASP A 81 -15.00 17.58 -9.76
C ASP A 81 -13.64 17.75 -10.48
N TYR A 82 -12.95 16.65 -10.80
CA TYR A 82 -11.66 16.71 -11.47
C TYR A 82 -11.76 17.31 -12.87
N SER A 83 -10.92 18.31 -13.14
CA SER A 83 -10.87 19.07 -14.41
C SER A 83 -9.46 19.14 -15.02
N GLY A 84 -8.49 18.45 -14.44
CA GLY A 84 -7.12 18.38 -14.95
C GLY A 84 -6.93 17.36 -16.07
N VAL A 85 -5.71 17.27 -16.58
CA VAL A 85 -5.31 16.25 -17.56
C VAL A 85 -5.07 14.93 -16.84
N LEU A 86 -5.72 13.86 -17.30
CA LEU A 86 -5.51 12.53 -16.75
C LEU A 86 -4.13 11.98 -17.17
N PRO A 87 -3.39 11.32 -16.27
CA PRO A 87 -2.25 10.50 -16.65
C PRO A 87 -2.64 9.45 -17.69
N THR A 88 -1.76 9.17 -18.66
CA THR A 88 -2.02 8.23 -19.76
C THR A 88 -2.54 6.85 -19.30
N ALA A 89 -2.02 6.33 -18.18
CA ALA A 89 -2.50 5.07 -17.61
C ALA A 89 -3.98 5.12 -17.18
N LEU A 90 -4.42 6.25 -16.62
CA LEU A 90 -5.82 6.49 -16.25
C LEU A 90 -6.71 6.63 -17.48
N GLU A 91 -6.24 7.31 -18.53
CA GLU A 91 -6.99 7.44 -19.79
C GLU A 91 -7.25 6.08 -20.42
N ILE A 92 -6.21 5.24 -20.51
CA ILE A 92 -6.30 3.86 -21.04
C ILE A 92 -7.24 3.02 -20.17
N ALA A 93 -7.10 3.08 -18.85
CA ALA A 93 -7.95 2.33 -17.93
C ALA A 93 -9.42 2.76 -18.02
N LEU A 94 -9.69 4.06 -18.21
CA LEU A 94 -11.04 4.57 -18.41
C LEU A 94 -11.67 4.02 -19.69
N VAL A 95 -10.93 3.99 -20.81
CA VAL A 95 -11.40 3.39 -22.07
C VAL A 95 -11.76 1.91 -21.87
N ARG A 96 -10.88 1.14 -21.21
CA ARG A 96 -11.13 -0.28 -20.90
C ARG A 96 -12.37 -0.45 -20.02
N ALA A 97 -12.52 0.39 -19.01
CA ALA A 97 -13.67 0.36 -18.11
C ALA A 97 -14.98 0.63 -18.84
N ILE A 98 -15.05 1.66 -19.68
CA ILE A 98 -16.26 1.97 -20.46
C ILE A 98 -16.56 0.87 -21.49
N ALA A 99 -15.53 0.24 -22.06
CA ALA A 99 -15.71 -0.88 -22.97
C ALA A 99 -16.27 -2.15 -22.31
N ALA A 100 -15.95 -2.36 -21.02
CA ALA A 100 -16.44 -3.47 -20.22
C ALA A 100 -17.79 -3.16 -19.51
N ALA A 101 -18.12 -1.88 -19.34
CA ALA A 101 -19.27 -1.44 -18.55
C ALA A 101 -20.59 -1.58 -19.29
N PRO A 102 -21.62 -2.17 -18.65
CA PRO A 102 -23.00 -2.02 -19.10
C PRO A 102 -23.38 -0.54 -19.27
N GLU A 103 -24.23 -0.23 -20.25
CA GLU A 103 -24.62 1.15 -20.56
C GLU A 103 -25.15 1.93 -19.34
N ALA A 104 -25.89 1.26 -18.47
CA ALA A 104 -26.44 1.84 -17.24
C ALA A 104 -25.38 2.31 -16.22
N ASP A 105 -24.15 1.78 -16.32
CA ASP A 105 -23.05 2.07 -15.39
C ASP A 105 -22.02 3.04 -15.97
N GLN A 106 -21.97 3.20 -17.29
CA GLN A 106 -21.00 4.08 -17.96
C GLN A 106 -21.08 5.53 -17.46
N ALA A 107 -22.31 6.04 -17.28
CA ALA A 107 -22.52 7.39 -16.78
C ALA A 107 -21.87 7.59 -15.41
N LYS A 108 -22.01 6.62 -14.49
CA LYS A 108 -21.42 6.70 -13.14
C LYS A 108 -19.90 6.66 -13.17
N ILE A 109 -19.32 5.83 -14.04
CA ILE A 109 -17.86 5.74 -14.19
C ILE A 109 -17.30 7.07 -14.74
N LEU A 110 -17.98 7.68 -15.72
CA LEU A 110 -17.56 8.96 -16.31
C LEU A 110 -17.80 10.16 -15.39
N GLU A 111 -18.85 10.11 -14.57
CA GLU A 111 -19.12 11.11 -13.52
C GLU A 111 -17.99 11.10 -12.48
N GLY A 112 -17.45 9.93 -12.12
CA GLY A 112 -16.36 9.81 -11.14
C GLY A 112 -16.86 9.42 -9.75
N ASP A 113 -16.04 9.65 -8.72
CA ASP A 113 -16.30 9.24 -7.32
C ASP A 113 -16.69 7.76 -7.19
N VAL A 114 -16.06 6.94 -8.03
CA VAL A 114 -16.12 5.49 -7.98
C VAL A 114 -14.70 4.92 -7.97
N ILE A 115 -14.54 3.76 -7.35
CA ILE A 115 -13.39 2.91 -7.55
C ILE A 115 -13.77 1.91 -8.62
N VAL A 116 -12.97 1.88 -9.67
CA VAL A 116 -13.08 0.93 -10.76
C VAL A 116 -12.00 -0.12 -10.57
N GLU A 117 -12.39 -1.39 -10.61
CA GLU A 117 -11.51 -2.55 -10.61
C GLU A 117 -11.64 -3.27 -11.96
N LEU A 118 -10.53 -3.41 -12.67
CA LEU A 118 -10.43 -4.15 -13.92
C LEU A 118 -9.61 -5.43 -13.71
N GLY A 119 -10.10 -6.54 -14.24
CA GLY A 119 -9.47 -7.86 -14.12
C GLY A 119 -10.12 -8.74 -13.04
N SER A 120 -9.51 -9.89 -12.79
CA SER A 120 -10.07 -10.91 -11.88
C SER A 120 -10.28 -10.37 -10.46
N PRO A 121 -11.41 -10.69 -9.80
CA PRO A 121 -11.60 -10.44 -8.37
C PRO A 121 -10.50 -11.00 -7.48
N SER A 122 -9.93 -12.15 -7.84
CA SER A 122 -8.87 -12.75 -7.02
C SER A 122 -7.59 -11.91 -7.03
N VAL A 123 -7.36 -11.12 -8.08
CA VAL A 123 -6.19 -10.23 -8.20
C VAL A 123 -6.41 -8.92 -7.42
N THR A 124 -7.59 -8.30 -7.57
CA THR A 124 -7.79 -6.91 -7.16
C THR A 124 -8.46 -6.76 -5.79
N LYS A 125 -9.18 -7.77 -5.29
CA LYS A 125 -9.99 -7.66 -4.06
C LYS A 125 -9.21 -7.14 -2.85
N ARG A 126 -8.04 -7.71 -2.56
CA ARG A 126 -7.26 -7.35 -1.35
C ARG A 126 -6.57 -6.02 -1.45
N PHE A 127 -6.01 -5.72 -2.61
CA PHE A 127 -5.50 -4.38 -2.85
C PHE A 127 -6.64 -3.34 -2.81
N GLY A 128 -7.83 -3.70 -3.31
CA GLY A 128 -9.06 -2.91 -3.19
C GLY A 128 -9.45 -2.59 -1.75
N GLU A 129 -9.42 -3.58 -0.85
CA GLU A 129 -9.66 -3.39 0.60
C GLU A 129 -8.65 -2.42 1.24
N LEU A 130 -7.38 -2.46 0.81
CA LEU A 130 -6.38 -1.50 1.28
C LEU A 130 -6.65 -0.10 0.72
N VAL A 131 -6.94 -0.02 -0.59
CA VAL A 131 -7.30 1.22 -1.27
C VAL A 131 -8.49 1.88 -0.56
N GLU A 132 -9.46 1.12 0.00
CA GLU A 132 -10.59 1.60 0.84
C GLU A 132 -10.24 2.59 1.94
N VAL A 133 -9.02 2.52 2.46
CA VAL A 133 -8.60 3.40 3.55
C VAL A 133 -7.56 4.43 3.14
N VAL A 134 -6.95 4.29 1.95
CA VAL A 134 -5.98 5.26 1.38
C VAL A 134 -6.65 6.62 1.19
N ARG A 135 -5.93 7.66 1.61
CA ARG A 135 -6.29 9.07 1.50
C ARG A 135 -5.05 9.91 1.77
N ARG A 136 -5.15 11.24 1.58
CA ARG A 136 -4.08 12.15 1.98
C ARG A 136 -3.79 12.00 3.48
N PRO A 137 -2.55 11.67 3.88
CA PRO A 137 -2.19 11.56 5.30
C PRO A 137 -2.26 12.93 5.99
N LEU A 138 -2.70 12.97 7.25
CA LEU A 138 -2.70 14.19 8.06
C LEU A 138 -1.29 14.67 8.48
N ALA A 139 -0.29 13.80 8.45
CA ALA A 139 1.09 14.11 8.80
C ALA A 139 2.07 13.23 8.00
N GLY A 140 3.10 13.85 7.41
CA GLY A 140 4.12 13.18 6.58
C GLY A 140 3.58 12.67 5.22
N GLU A 141 4.38 11.91 4.51
CA GLU A 141 4.04 11.37 3.17
C GLU A 141 3.66 9.89 3.21
N SER A 142 2.81 9.42 2.30
CA SER A 142 2.45 8.00 2.14
C SER A 142 2.89 7.54 0.75
N ILE A 143 3.49 6.36 0.68
CA ILE A 143 3.90 5.78 -0.61
C ILE A 143 2.69 5.34 -1.43
N LEU A 144 1.59 4.95 -0.78
CA LEU A 144 0.35 4.62 -1.48
C LEU A 144 -0.42 5.87 -1.90
N PHE A 145 -0.29 7.00 -1.18
CA PHE A 145 -0.90 8.24 -1.60
C PHE A 145 0.05 9.07 -2.47
N GLY A 146 -0.08 8.94 -3.79
CA GLY A 146 0.55 9.85 -4.76
C GLY A 146 1.98 9.51 -5.19
N SER A 147 2.52 8.36 -4.78
CA SER A 147 3.86 7.90 -5.20
C SER A 147 3.83 6.61 -6.00
N CYS A 148 3.49 5.48 -5.36
CA CYS A 148 3.47 4.17 -5.99
C CYS A 148 2.21 3.97 -6.84
N THR A 149 2.40 3.36 -8.01
CA THR A 149 1.35 3.05 -8.98
C THR A 149 1.34 1.58 -9.37
N GLN A 150 2.22 0.78 -8.76
CA GLN A 150 2.29 -0.65 -8.98
C GLN A 150 2.21 -1.38 -7.64
N ALA A 151 1.50 -2.50 -7.62
CA ALA A 151 1.46 -3.40 -6.48
C ALA A 151 1.59 -4.87 -6.94
N THR A 152 2.35 -5.66 -6.19
CA THR A 152 2.43 -7.11 -6.34
C THR A 152 1.88 -7.79 -5.08
N ILE A 153 0.93 -8.68 -5.27
CA ILE A 153 0.18 -9.37 -4.21
C ILE A 153 0.68 -10.82 -4.11
N GLN A 154 1.12 -11.21 -2.91
CA GLN A 154 1.55 -12.56 -2.58
C GLN A 154 0.35 -13.50 -2.40
N THR A 155 0.54 -14.79 -2.70
CA THR A 155 -0.53 -15.81 -2.64
C THR A 155 -1.16 -15.99 -1.27
N ASP A 156 -0.44 -15.68 -0.19
CA ASP A 156 -0.90 -15.87 1.19
C ASP A 156 -1.44 -14.59 1.83
N VAL A 157 -1.62 -13.51 1.06
CA VAL A 157 -2.16 -12.22 1.53
C VAL A 157 -3.45 -12.38 2.33
N ASP A 158 -4.33 -13.32 1.95
CA ASP A 158 -5.61 -13.59 2.62
C ASP A 158 -5.44 -13.96 4.09
N THR A 159 -4.33 -14.61 4.43
CA THR A 159 -4.01 -14.99 5.81
C THR A 159 -3.29 -13.88 6.58
N LYS A 160 -2.75 -12.89 5.88
CA LYS A 160 -1.85 -11.86 6.44
C LYS A 160 -2.53 -10.51 6.61
N LEU A 161 -3.34 -10.08 5.65
CA LEU A 161 -4.06 -8.81 5.68
C LEU A 161 -5.36 -8.95 6.48
N THR A 162 -5.26 -8.67 7.78
CA THR A 162 -6.41 -8.74 8.69
C THR A 162 -7.17 -7.42 8.78
N GLU A 163 -8.40 -7.45 9.30
CA GLU A 163 -9.17 -6.25 9.64
C GLU A 163 -8.40 -5.31 10.58
N THR A 164 -7.62 -5.87 11.51
CA THR A 164 -6.75 -5.09 12.40
C THR A 164 -5.68 -4.34 11.60
N CYS A 165 -5.03 -4.98 10.63
CA CYS A 165 -4.05 -4.33 9.76
C CYS A 165 -4.70 -3.18 8.95
N LEU A 166 -5.88 -3.42 8.36
CA LEU A 166 -6.63 -2.41 7.61
C LEU A 166 -7.02 -1.21 8.49
N THR A 167 -7.46 -1.49 9.72
CA THR A 167 -7.81 -0.46 10.71
C THR A 167 -6.59 0.40 11.07
N CYS A 168 -5.47 -0.23 11.39
CA CYS A 168 -4.22 0.46 11.70
C CYS A 168 -3.73 1.30 10.52
N PHE A 169 -3.74 0.74 9.31
CA PHE A 169 -3.32 1.49 8.12
C PHE A 169 -4.25 2.69 7.85
N GLY A 170 -5.57 2.51 7.94
CA GLY A 170 -6.53 3.61 7.79
C GLY A 170 -6.41 4.68 8.88
N ASN A 171 -6.08 4.28 10.12
CA ASN A 171 -5.80 5.23 11.20
C ASN A 171 -4.51 5.99 10.95
N SER A 172 -3.48 5.36 10.38
CA SER A 172 -2.22 6.03 10.04
C SER A 172 -2.45 7.24 9.13
N MET A 173 -3.43 7.17 8.22
CA MET A 173 -3.79 8.29 7.34
C MET A 173 -4.52 9.43 8.06
N ARG A 174 -5.19 9.14 9.19
CA ARG A 174 -6.05 10.07 9.94
C ARG A 174 -5.44 10.56 11.25
N THR A 175 -4.16 10.27 11.48
CA THR A 175 -3.51 10.51 12.77
C THR A 175 -2.40 11.54 12.63
N SER A 176 -2.32 12.44 13.61
CA SER A 176 -1.30 13.48 13.75
C SER A 176 -1.03 13.71 15.25
N PRO A 177 0.19 14.09 15.68
CA PRO A 177 1.41 14.36 14.89
C PRO A 177 2.11 13.11 14.33
N LEU A 178 3.20 13.31 13.57
CA LEU A 178 4.00 12.29 12.87
C LEU A 178 4.27 11.02 13.71
N LYS A 179 4.66 11.20 14.97
CA LYS A 179 4.96 10.08 15.89
C LYS A 179 3.79 9.11 16.07
N PHE A 180 2.55 9.60 16.07
CA PHE A 180 1.37 8.74 16.21
C PHE A 180 1.02 8.03 14.90
N ARG A 181 1.27 8.65 13.75
CA ARG A 181 1.18 7.94 12.46
C ARG A 181 2.20 6.80 12.39
N PHE A 182 3.43 7.05 12.83
CA PHE A 182 4.45 6.00 12.95
C PHE A 182 3.96 4.84 13.83
N LEU A 183 3.35 5.14 14.99
CA LEU A 183 2.80 4.09 15.86
C LEU A 183 1.69 3.28 15.19
N GLU A 184 0.81 3.89 14.39
CA GLU A 184 -0.23 3.14 13.67
C GLU A 184 0.36 2.19 12.61
N LEU A 185 1.41 2.60 11.88
CA LEU A 185 2.12 1.70 10.97
C LEU A 185 2.87 0.60 11.74
N TYR A 186 3.47 0.92 12.88
CA TYR A 186 4.09 -0.09 13.76
C TYR A 186 3.06 -1.10 14.26
N ARG A 187 1.84 -0.66 14.64
CA ARG A 187 0.77 -1.55 15.09
C ARG A 187 0.33 -2.53 13.99
N MET A 188 0.44 -2.15 12.72
CA MET A 188 0.22 -3.08 11.60
C MET A 188 1.30 -4.17 11.56
N ILE A 189 2.57 -3.82 11.78
CA ILE A 189 3.70 -4.78 11.90
C ILE A 189 3.46 -5.72 13.09
N GLU A 190 3.05 -5.18 14.24
CA GLU A 190 2.76 -5.95 15.46
C GLU A 190 1.55 -6.89 15.29
N ALA A 191 0.47 -6.39 14.68
CA ALA A 191 -0.72 -7.21 14.38
C ALA A 191 -0.36 -8.41 13.50
N ARG A 192 0.54 -8.21 12.52
CA ARG A 192 1.03 -9.29 11.67
C ARG A 192 1.82 -10.32 12.48
N PHE A 193 2.73 -9.88 13.35
CA PHE A 193 3.46 -10.78 14.23
C PHE A 193 2.53 -11.62 15.11
N ILE A 194 1.54 -10.99 15.74
CA ILE A 194 0.59 -11.70 16.62
C ILE A 194 -0.20 -12.73 15.82
N ALA A 195 -0.61 -12.39 14.59
CA ALA A 195 -1.26 -13.33 13.69
C ALA A 195 -0.35 -14.54 13.36
N ASP A 196 0.94 -14.33 13.16
CA ASP A 196 1.93 -15.40 12.93
C ASP A 196 2.14 -16.32 14.14
N VAL A 197 2.22 -15.76 15.35
CA VAL A 197 2.29 -16.56 16.58
C VAL A 197 1.02 -17.40 16.72
N LYS A 198 -0.16 -16.80 16.52
CA LYS A 198 -1.44 -17.51 16.58
C LYS A 198 -1.52 -18.63 15.56
N ALA A 199 -1.13 -18.38 14.31
CA ALA A 199 -1.17 -19.38 13.24
C ALA A 199 -0.27 -20.59 13.55
N ARG A 200 0.97 -20.34 14.00
CA ARG A 200 1.91 -21.42 14.38
C ARG A 200 1.42 -22.21 15.59
N LEU A 201 0.88 -21.53 16.61
CA LEU A 201 0.29 -22.18 17.77
C LEU A 201 -0.83 -23.14 17.34
N LEU A 202 -1.81 -22.65 16.59
CA LEU A 202 -2.96 -23.45 16.15
C LEU A 202 -2.55 -24.62 15.26
N THR A 203 -1.57 -24.44 14.38
CA THR A 203 -1.10 -25.49 13.48
C THR A 203 -0.41 -26.64 14.23
N ARG A 204 0.29 -26.33 15.33
CA ARG A 204 1.07 -27.32 16.10
C ARG A 204 0.35 -27.89 17.31
N PHE A 205 -0.70 -27.23 17.78
CA PHE A 205 -1.32 -27.53 19.07
C PHE A 205 -1.81 -28.98 19.20
N ASP A 206 -2.50 -29.49 18.19
CA ASP A 206 -3.09 -30.84 18.24
C ASP A 206 -2.03 -31.95 18.23
N ALA A 207 -0.85 -31.68 17.66
CA ALA A 207 0.26 -32.65 17.60
C ALA A 207 1.19 -32.55 18.82
N GLN A 208 1.49 -31.33 19.29
CA GLN A 208 2.49 -31.05 20.33
C GLN A 208 2.05 -29.87 21.21
N PRO A 209 1.02 -30.02 22.06
CA PRO A 209 0.39 -28.89 22.75
C PRO A 209 1.34 -28.17 23.72
N GLY A 210 2.17 -28.92 24.46
CA GLY A 210 3.12 -28.34 25.41
C GLY A 210 4.18 -27.47 24.71
N ASP A 211 4.81 -28.02 23.67
CA ASP A 211 5.86 -27.31 22.91
C ASP A 211 5.28 -26.11 22.14
N ALA A 212 4.09 -26.26 21.56
CA ALA A 212 3.43 -25.18 20.83
C ALA A 212 3.07 -24.00 21.75
N LEU A 213 2.56 -24.27 22.95
CA LEU A 213 2.29 -23.23 23.95
C LEU A 213 3.57 -22.56 24.43
N GLN A 214 4.61 -23.36 24.71
CA GLN A 214 5.89 -22.83 25.17
C GLN A 214 6.55 -21.94 24.11
N GLU A 215 6.55 -22.35 22.84
CA GLU A 215 7.04 -21.54 21.71
C GLU A 215 6.25 -20.23 21.58
N ALA A 216 4.92 -20.28 21.66
CA ALA A 216 4.09 -19.08 21.59
C ALA A 216 4.38 -18.10 22.74
N VAL A 217 4.53 -18.62 23.97
CA VAL A 217 4.92 -17.82 25.13
C VAL A 217 6.31 -17.21 24.93
N ASP A 218 7.27 -17.98 24.45
CA ASP A 218 8.63 -17.51 24.22
C ASP A 218 8.70 -16.43 23.12
N ALA A 219 7.91 -16.58 22.06
CA ALA A 219 7.75 -15.58 21.03
C ALA A 219 7.12 -14.28 21.60
N LEU A 220 6.20 -14.39 22.56
CA LEU A 220 5.54 -13.24 23.18
C LEU A 220 6.37 -12.55 24.29
N LYS A 221 7.42 -13.19 24.82
CA LYS A 221 8.24 -12.65 25.93
C LYS A 221 9.03 -11.39 25.59
N SER A 222 9.34 -11.14 24.31
CA SER A 222 10.22 -10.02 23.92
C SER A 222 9.80 -9.44 22.58
N GLU A 223 9.13 -8.28 22.57
CA GLU A 223 8.76 -7.52 21.37
C GLU A 223 9.96 -7.30 20.40
N MET A 224 11.17 -7.12 20.93
CA MET A 224 12.40 -7.04 20.12
C MET A 224 12.68 -8.34 19.35
N ASN A 225 12.45 -9.50 19.95
CA ASN A 225 12.61 -10.78 19.25
C ASN A 225 11.50 -10.97 18.21
N GLN A 226 10.31 -10.42 18.46
CA GLN A 226 9.18 -10.45 17.52
C GLN A 226 9.53 -9.73 16.22
N ILE A 227 9.98 -8.48 16.32
CA ILE A 227 10.31 -7.67 15.15
C ILE A 227 11.51 -8.24 14.39
N ARG A 228 12.51 -8.80 15.10
CA ARG A 228 13.64 -9.50 14.45
C ARG A 228 13.19 -10.75 13.71
N GLY A 229 12.30 -11.54 14.30
CA GLY A 229 11.76 -12.73 13.67
C GLY A 229 10.99 -12.41 12.37
N LEU A 230 10.25 -11.31 12.35
CA LEU A 230 9.63 -10.81 11.12
C LEU A 230 10.67 -10.33 10.10
N ALA A 231 11.69 -9.60 10.57
CA ALA A 231 12.70 -9.01 9.72
C ALA A 231 13.61 -10.04 9.02
N GLU A 232 13.81 -11.23 9.59
CA GLU A 232 14.59 -12.30 8.98
C GLU A 232 14.07 -12.68 7.59
N ASN A 233 12.75 -12.66 7.39
CA ASN A 233 12.11 -13.01 6.13
C ASN A 233 11.96 -11.81 5.18
N GLN A 234 12.25 -10.59 5.64
CA GLN A 234 12.05 -9.34 4.91
C GLN A 234 13.24 -8.39 5.08
N LYS A 235 14.46 -8.93 4.98
CA LYS A 235 15.71 -8.22 5.29
C LYS A 235 15.78 -6.86 4.60
N ASP A 236 15.59 -6.84 3.28
CA ASP A 236 15.69 -5.64 2.45
C ASP A 236 14.78 -4.50 2.92
N ALA A 237 13.57 -4.81 3.39
CA ALA A 237 12.63 -3.81 3.91
C ALA A 237 13.16 -3.14 5.19
N PHE A 238 13.75 -3.93 6.10
CA PHE A 238 14.35 -3.40 7.32
C PHE A 238 15.72 -2.75 7.06
N GLU A 239 16.49 -3.18 6.06
CA GLU A 239 17.70 -2.47 5.62
C GLU A 239 17.40 -1.09 5.05
N ALA A 240 16.27 -0.93 4.35
CA ALA A 240 15.82 0.38 3.89
C ALA A 240 15.56 1.32 5.08
N CYS A 241 14.87 0.84 6.11
CA CYS A 241 14.65 1.59 7.35
C CYS A 241 15.99 1.97 8.03
N TRP A 242 16.93 1.03 8.11
CA TRP A 242 18.28 1.30 8.63
C TRP A 242 18.98 2.41 7.84
N THR A 243 18.94 2.33 6.51
CA THR A 243 19.62 3.26 5.59
C THR A 243 19.11 4.68 5.79
N VAL A 244 17.79 4.87 5.88
CA VAL A 244 17.20 6.19 6.13
C VAL A 244 17.76 6.80 7.42
N VAL A 245 17.71 6.07 8.54
CA VAL A 245 18.18 6.62 9.82
C VAL A 245 19.71 6.82 9.82
N ASP A 246 20.47 5.96 9.15
CA ASP A 246 21.94 6.07 9.06
C ASP A 246 22.37 7.34 8.32
N THR A 247 21.69 7.72 7.24
CA THR A 247 21.99 8.95 6.49
C THR A 247 21.85 10.21 7.33
N MET A 248 20.96 10.19 8.32
CA MET A 248 20.70 11.30 9.23
C MET A 248 21.57 11.28 10.48
N ARG A 249 22.26 10.16 10.77
CA ARG A 249 22.96 9.93 12.04
C ARG A 249 24.03 10.98 12.37
N SER A 250 24.66 11.57 11.36
CA SER A 250 25.74 12.55 11.54
C SER A 250 25.23 13.96 11.86
N THR A 251 23.98 14.27 11.50
CA THR A 251 23.40 15.61 11.59
C THR A 251 22.21 15.70 12.55
N ASN A 252 21.56 14.56 12.85
CA ASN A 252 20.37 14.49 13.68
C ASN A 252 20.65 13.76 15.01
N ARG A 253 20.34 14.44 16.12
CA ARG A 253 20.63 13.98 17.49
C ARG A 253 19.79 12.79 17.89
N PHE A 254 18.54 12.71 17.45
CA PHE A 254 17.68 11.56 17.70
C PHE A 254 18.20 10.32 16.98
N ALA A 255 18.51 10.42 15.68
CA ALA A 255 19.12 9.35 14.90
C ALA A 255 20.44 8.86 15.53
N ALA A 256 21.33 9.78 15.91
CA ALA A 256 22.58 9.45 16.61
C ALA A 256 22.33 8.70 17.93
N ALA A 257 21.31 9.11 18.70
CA ALA A 257 20.98 8.49 19.98
C ALA A 257 20.39 7.08 19.81
N LEU A 258 19.55 6.84 18.80
CA LEU A 258 19.06 5.51 18.44
C LEU A 258 20.22 4.55 18.14
N PHE A 259 21.18 4.97 17.31
CA PHE A 259 22.35 4.14 17.01
C PHE A 259 23.23 3.87 18.23
N ARG A 260 23.45 4.87 19.10
CA ARG A 260 24.17 4.65 20.37
C ARG A 260 23.46 3.62 21.24
N LYS A 261 22.13 3.68 21.33
CA LYS A 261 21.34 2.73 22.11
C LYS A 261 21.39 1.33 21.51
N ALA A 262 21.27 1.20 20.20
CA ALA A 262 21.44 -0.08 19.51
C ALA A 262 22.81 -0.71 19.83
N GLN A 263 23.89 0.07 19.74
CA GLN A 263 25.24 -0.37 20.10
C GLN A 263 25.37 -0.80 21.57
N GLN A 264 24.78 -0.05 22.50
CA GLN A 264 24.75 -0.39 23.93
C GLN A 264 24.01 -1.71 24.21
N ASN A 265 22.96 -2.00 23.43
CA ASN A 265 22.22 -3.26 23.50
C ASN A 265 22.94 -4.44 22.82
N GLY A 266 24.20 -4.25 22.40
CA GLY A 266 25.02 -5.30 21.79
C GLY A 266 24.65 -5.63 20.35
N LEU A 267 23.84 -4.81 19.67
CA LEU A 267 23.57 -4.96 18.25
C LEU A 267 24.82 -4.55 17.45
N LYS A 268 25.65 -5.53 17.13
CA LYS A 268 26.76 -5.44 16.16
C LYS A 268 26.45 -6.20 14.86
N GLY A 269 25.16 -6.51 14.67
CA GLY A 269 24.65 -7.42 13.67
C GLY A 269 24.50 -6.82 12.28
N ALA A 270 23.77 -7.53 11.43
CA ALA A 270 23.48 -7.10 10.06
C ALA A 270 22.64 -5.80 10.04
N LYS A 271 22.63 -5.11 8.89
CA LYS A 271 21.87 -3.87 8.72
C LYS A 271 20.38 -4.07 9.00
N TRP A 272 19.79 -5.15 8.52
CA TRP A 272 18.37 -5.44 8.74
C TRP A 272 18.02 -5.66 10.21
N GLU A 273 18.89 -6.33 10.99
CA GLU A 273 18.70 -6.53 12.44
C GLU A 273 18.71 -5.20 13.17
N THR A 274 19.64 -4.33 12.76
CA THR A 274 19.74 -2.97 13.32
C THR A 274 18.53 -2.14 12.91
N GLY A 275 18.07 -2.23 11.65
CA GLY A 275 16.86 -1.56 11.16
C GLY A 275 15.61 -1.95 11.95
N ALA A 276 15.40 -3.25 12.19
CA ALA A 276 14.32 -3.76 13.04
C ALA A 276 14.41 -3.20 14.46
N ALA A 277 15.62 -3.18 15.03
CA ALA A 277 15.83 -2.64 16.36
C ALA A 277 15.59 -1.13 16.44
N LEU A 278 15.94 -0.36 15.41
CA LEU A 278 15.71 1.08 15.34
C LEU A 278 14.20 1.39 15.34
N ILE A 279 13.41 0.69 14.52
CA ILE A 279 11.94 0.84 14.49
C ILE A 279 11.34 0.57 15.88
N TYR A 280 11.75 -0.53 16.52
CA TYR A 280 11.32 -0.85 17.88
C TYR A 280 11.71 0.23 18.89
N GLN A 281 12.96 0.70 18.84
CA GLN A 281 13.46 1.73 19.76
C GLN A 281 12.70 3.04 19.60
N ILE A 282 12.35 3.42 18.36
CA ILE A 282 11.52 4.59 18.09
C ILE A 282 10.14 4.41 18.75
N ARG A 283 9.48 3.26 18.56
CA ARG A 283 8.20 2.95 19.23
C ARG A 283 8.33 3.09 20.74
N CYS A 284 9.36 2.51 21.35
CA CYS A 284 9.61 2.63 22.79
C CYS A 284 9.84 4.07 23.22
N ALA A 285 10.59 4.85 22.43
CA ALA A 285 10.90 6.24 22.74
C ALA A 285 9.65 7.14 22.70
N ILE A 286 8.70 6.84 21.82
CA ILE A 286 7.42 7.56 21.72
C ILE A 286 6.46 7.16 22.85
N VAL A 287 6.35 5.86 23.17
CA VAL A 287 5.33 5.36 24.11
C VAL A 287 5.75 5.48 25.58
N HIS A 288 7.03 5.33 25.92
CA HIS A 288 7.46 5.18 27.31
C HIS A 288 7.96 6.46 27.99
N ALA A 289 7.52 7.64 27.55
CA ALA A 289 7.78 9.00 28.07
C ALA A 289 8.45 9.07 29.48
N GLY A 290 9.75 8.74 29.56
CA GLY A 290 10.57 8.92 30.76
C GLY A 290 10.67 7.78 31.78
N GLN A 291 10.22 6.55 31.53
CA GLN A 291 10.33 5.51 32.56
C GLN A 291 11.64 4.70 32.55
N LYS A 292 12.28 4.39 31.41
CA LYS A 292 13.55 3.62 31.39
C LYS A 292 14.52 3.87 30.21
N ASP A 293 14.19 4.69 29.20
CA ASP A 293 14.95 4.77 27.95
C ASP A 293 14.93 6.14 27.25
N LEU A 294 15.46 6.20 26.01
CA LEU A 294 15.31 7.32 25.06
C LEU A 294 13.90 7.92 25.14
N ILE A 295 13.79 9.24 25.30
CA ILE A 295 12.51 9.96 25.35
C ILE A 295 12.40 10.77 24.07
N TYR A 296 11.41 10.48 23.23
CA TYR A 296 11.22 11.15 21.95
C TYR A 296 11.12 12.68 22.11
N GLU A 297 10.33 13.14 23.08
CA GLU A 297 10.11 14.57 23.38
C GLU A 297 11.39 15.30 23.85
N GLY A 298 12.45 14.56 24.19
CA GLY A 298 13.75 15.13 24.52
C GLY A 298 14.57 15.57 23.29
N PHE A 299 14.11 15.29 22.08
CA PHE A 299 14.80 15.58 20.83
C PHE A 299 13.96 16.52 19.96
N LEU A 300 14.44 17.75 19.78
CA LEU A 300 13.78 18.76 18.94
C LEU A 300 13.76 18.38 17.45
N ASP A 301 14.67 17.49 17.05
CA ASP A 301 14.87 17.00 15.69
C ASP A 301 14.30 15.58 15.48
N GLY A 302 13.50 15.08 16.43
CA GLY A 302 12.88 13.75 16.32
C GLY A 302 11.91 13.62 15.14
N ASP A 303 11.10 14.66 14.89
CA ASP A 303 10.08 14.66 13.83
C ASP A 303 10.71 14.50 12.43
N GLU A 304 11.88 15.10 12.18
CA GLU A 304 12.61 14.95 10.92
C GLU A 304 12.96 13.49 10.62
N VAL A 305 13.38 12.74 11.66
CA VAL A 305 13.71 11.31 11.51
C VAL A 305 12.46 10.51 11.20
N ILE A 306 11.34 10.79 11.90
CA ILE A 306 10.09 10.08 11.66
C ILE A 306 9.57 10.36 10.26
N GLU A 307 9.57 11.62 9.84
CA GLU A 307 9.12 12.04 8.52
C GLU A 307 9.89 11.32 7.41
N ALA A 308 11.23 11.31 7.48
CA ALA A 308 12.06 10.60 6.51
C ALA A 308 11.84 9.08 6.53
N LEU A 309 11.56 8.51 7.70
CA LEU A 309 11.43 7.06 7.91
C LEU A 309 10.04 6.51 7.52
N LEU A 310 8.99 7.32 7.57
CA LEU A 310 7.61 6.90 7.35
C LEU A 310 7.41 6.12 6.04
N PRO A 311 7.92 6.56 4.87
CA PRO A 311 7.80 5.80 3.63
C PRO A 311 8.39 4.38 3.71
N ALA A 312 9.55 4.22 4.35
CA ALA A 312 10.21 2.92 4.49
C ALA A 312 9.45 2.00 5.47
N VAL A 313 8.89 2.56 6.55
CA VAL A 313 8.08 1.81 7.52
C VAL A 313 6.73 1.41 6.92
N GLU A 314 6.10 2.29 6.13
CA GLU A 314 4.88 1.98 5.40
C GLU A 314 5.12 0.81 4.42
N ARG A 315 6.19 0.87 3.63
CA ARG A 315 6.60 -0.24 2.74
C ARG A 315 6.82 -1.54 3.52
N THR A 316 7.51 -1.47 4.65
CA THR A 316 7.77 -2.63 5.52
C THR A 316 6.46 -3.24 6.03
N ALA A 317 5.52 -2.42 6.48
CA ALA A 317 4.22 -2.89 6.95
C ALA A 317 3.41 -3.57 5.84
N LEU A 318 3.40 -2.99 4.63
CA LEU A 318 2.71 -3.56 3.46
C LEU A 318 3.32 -4.91 3.03
N ILE A 319 4.64 -5.01 2.95
CA ILE A 319 5.33 -6.26 2.58
C ILE A 319 5.02 -7.38 3.57
N LEU A 320 4.97 -7.06 4.86
CA LEU A 320 4.65 -8.04 5.91
C LEU A 320 3.22 -8.59 5.80
N VAL A 321 2.30 -7.84 5.19
CA VAL A 321 0.96 -8.34 4.86
C VAL A 321 0.85 -8.93 3.45
N GLY A 322 1.97 -9.10 2.73
CA GLY A 322 2.01 -9.72 1.41
C GLY A 322 1.73 -8.75 0.25
N ILE A 323 1.93 -7.45 0.45
CA ILE A 323 1.73 -6.41 -0.56
C ILE A 323 3.06 -5.69 -0.80
N GLU A 324 3.66 -5.89 -1.97
CA GLU A 324 4.81 -5.12 -2.41
C GLU A 324 4.37 -3.99 -3.34
N VAL A 325 4.97 -2.81 -3.22
CA VAL A 325 4.61 -1.63 -4.02
C VAL A 325 5.83 -1.01 -4.68
N ALA A 326 5.62 -0.43 -5.86
CA ALA A 326 6.61 0.29 -6.66
C ALA A 326 6.02 1.58 -7.27
#